data_AF-A0A961YDI2-F1
#
_entry.id   AF-A0A961YDI2-F1
#
_cell.length_a   1.000
_cell.length_b   1.000
_cell.length_c   1.000
_cell.angle_alpha   90.00
_cell.angle_beta   90.00
_cell.angle_gamma   90.00
#
_symmetry.space_group_name_H-M   'P 1'
#
loop_
_entity.id
_entity.type
_entity.pdbx_description
1 polymer ?
#
loop_
_entity_poly.entity_id
_entity_poly.type
_entity_poly.pdbx_seq_one_letter_code
_entity_poly.pdbx_strand_id
1 'polypeptide(L)'
;PYRQLKSCIDTISQDARYGFMFGSLTVYDGMTQVLGRIFRVPVNHKPITILELTGLPTEIVNVVVSVLCRMTFDFALWSEGQVPVTLVCEEAHRYVPVNSTLGFEPCKRAIAKIAKEGRKYGASL
;
A
#
# COMPACT_ATOMS: atom_id res chain seq x y z
N PRO A 1 4.26 -31.97 0.92
CA PRO A 1 3.87 -30.57 1.24
C PRO A 1 5.03 -29.55 1.19
N TYR A 2 6.08 -29.71 2.01
CA TYR A 2 7.16 -28.71 2.12
C TYR A 2 8.00 -28.56 0.84
N ARG A 3 8.26 -29.68 0.14
CA ARG A 3 9.04 -29.69 -1.12
C ARG A 3 8.34 -28.95 -2.27
N GLN A 4 7.01 -28.98 -2.30
CA GLN A 4 6.20 -28.28 -3.29
C GLN A 4 6.15 -26.77 -3.02
N LEU A 5 6.01 -26.37 -1.75
CA LEU A 5 6.10 -24.96 -1.35
C LEU A 5 7.47 -24.37 -1.69
N LYS A 6 8.55 -25.08 -1.37
CA LYS A 6 9.91 -24.66 -1.71
C LYS A 6 10.07 -24.48 -3.23
N SER A 7 9.65 -25.46 -4.01
CA SER A 7 9.70 -25.37 -5.47
C SER A 7 8.90 -24.19 -6.02
N CYS A 8 7.74 -23.87 -5.43
CA CYS A 8 6.93 -22.73 -5.84
C CYS A 8 7.63 -21.40 -5.54
N ILE A 9 8.22 -21.27 -4.34
CA ILE A 9 8.99 -20.09 -3.94
C ILE A 9 10.21 -19.92 -4.84
N ASP A 10 10.95 -20.99 -5.13
CA ASP A 10 12.14 -20.96 -5.99
C ASP A 10 11.77 -20.48 -7.41
N THR A 11 10.64 -20.95 -7.96
CA THR A 11 10.12 -20.48 -9.25
C THR A 11 9.76 -18.99 -9.22
N ILE A 12 9.06 -18.53 -8.19
CA ILE A 12 8.68 -17.09 -8.05
C ILE A 12 9.93 -16.23 -7.84
N SER A 13 10.92 -16.71 -7.09
CA SER A 13 12.18 -16.02 -6.84
C SER A 13 13.02 -15.80 -8.10
N GLN A 14 12.86 -16.64 -9.13
CA GLN A 14 13.58 -16.52 -10.40
C GLN A 14 12.83 -15.65 -11.43
N ASP A 15 11.57 -15.30 -11.15
CA ASP A 15 10.77 -14.47 -12.03
C ASP A 15 11.18 -12.99 -11.89
N ALA A 16 11.62 -12.39 -13.00
CA ALA A 16 12.08 -11.01 -13.06
C ALA A 16 11.05 -10.00 -12.53
N ARG A 17 9.75 -10.30 -12.63
CA ARG A 17 8.67 -9.44 -12.13
C ARG A 17 8.65 -9.34 -10.61
N TYR A 18 9.21 -10.33 -9.91
CA TYR A 18 9.34 -10.37 -8.45
C TYR A 18 10.77 -10.04 -8.00
N GLY A 19 11.65 -9.61 -8.91
CA GLY A 19 13.03 -9.25 -8.57
C GLY A 19 13.14 -8.19 -7.46
N PHE A 20 12.12 -7.32 -7.33
CA PHE A 20 12.04 -6.35 -6.23
C PHE A 20 11.92 -6.97 -4.84
N MET A 21 11.38 -8.20 -4.71
CA MET A 21 11.21 -8.90 -3.43
C MET A 21 12.46 -9.67 -3.01
N PHE A 22 13.17 -10.25 -3.98
CA PHE A 22 14.26 -11.20 -3.74
C PHE A 22 15.66 -10.65 -4.09
N GLY A 23 15.74 -9.39 -4.52
CA GLY A 23 17.02 -8.71 -4.72
C GLY A 23 17.82 -8.55 -3.42
N SER A 24 19.13 -8.30 -3.53
CA SER A 24 19.99 -8.05 -2.39
C SER A 24 19.53 -6.79 -1.64
N LEU A 25 18.98 -6.97 -0.43
CA LEU A 25 18.55 -5.89 0.45
C LEU A 25 19.77 -5.16 1.04
N THR A 26 20.11 -4.01 0.49
CA THR A 26 21.08 -3.06 1.06
C THR A 26 20.41 -1.87 1.75
N VAL A 27 19.17 -2.03 2.24
CA VAL A 27 18.37 -0.92 2.77
C VAL A 27 18.26 -1.02 4.29
N TYR A 28 18.86 -0.05 4.98
CA TYR A 28 18.80 0.15 6.44
C TYR A 28 17.75 1.19 6.83
N ASP A 29 16.55 1.09 6.27
CA ASP A 29 15.48 2.02 6.63
C ASP A 29 14.64 1.47 7.80
N GLY A 30 14.55 2.23 8.88
CA GLY A 30 13.63 1.97 9.98
C GLY A 30 12.20 2.42 9.64
N MET A 31 11.22 1.82 10.32
CA MET A 31 9.80 2.10 10.08
C MET A 31 9.46 3.59 10.25
N THR A 32 10.09 4.27 11.20
CA THR A 32 9.93 5.72 11.41
C THR A 32 10.34 6.53 10.18
N GLN A 33 11.46 6.20 9.53
CA GLN A 33 11.89 6.91 8.32
C GLN A 33 11.00 6.59 7.12
N VAL A 34 10.49 5.35 7.02
CA VAL A 34 9.54 4.97 5.98
C VAL A 34 8.23 5.75 6.13
N LEU A 35 7.62 5.72 7.30
CA LEU A 35 6.36 6.43 7.57
C LEU A 35 6.51 7.94 7.43
N GLY A 36 7.61 8.52 7.94
CA GLY A 36 7.91 9.95 7.78
C GLY A 36 8.04 10.38 6.31
N ARG A 37 8.59 9.51 5.44
CA ARG A 37 8.64 9.75 3.99
C ARG A 37 7.28 9.58 3.32
N ILE A 38 6.52 8.55 3.67
CA ILE A 38 5.19 8.28 3.09
C ILE A 38 4.23 9.43 3.42
N PHE A 39 4.09 9.77 4.71
CA PHE A 39 3.12 10.75 5.20
C PHE A 39 3.67 12.17 5.31
N ARG A 40 4.93 12.41 4.92
CA ARG A 40 5.60 13.72 4.95
C ARG A 40 5.55 14.35 6.35
N VAL A 41 6.04 13.61 7.34
CA VAL A 41 6.18 14.10 8.71
C VAL A 41 7.65 14.02 9.13
N PRO A 42 8.33 15.15 9.35
CA PRO A 42 7.88 16.53 9.11
C PRO A 42 7.74 16.88 7.61
N VAL A 43 6.92 17.88 7.28
CA VAL A 43 6.56 18.22 5.89
C VAL A 43 7.75 18.72 5.06
N ASN A 44 8.66 19.49 5.66
CA ASN A 44 9.88 20.00 5.00
C ASN A 44 9.66 20.58 3.59
N HIS A 45 8.59 21.35 3.40
CA HIS A 45 8.17 21.93 2.10
C HIS A 45 7.90 20.90 0.98
N LYS A 46 7.71 19.63 1.30
CA LYS A 46 7.38 18.56 0.35
C LYS A 46 6.09 17.87 0.78
N PRO A 47 4.91 18.50 0.60
CA PRO A 47 3.65 18.00 1.15
C PRO A 47 3.08 16.77 0.41
N ILE A 48 3.63 16.43 -0.76
CA ILE A 48 3.12 15.35 -1.62
C ILE A 48 4.14 14.22 -1.70
N THR A 49 3.65 13.00 -1.52
CA THR A 49 4.38 11.76 -1.82
C THR A 49 3.76 11.11 -3.04
N ILE A 50 4.58 10.79 -4.04
CA ILE A 50 4.18 10.07 -5.23
C ILE A 50 4.77 8.66 -5.10
N LEU A 51 3.92 7.64 -5.20
CA LEU A 51 4.32 6.24 -5.13
C LEU A 51 4.23 5.65 -6.54
N GLU A 52 5.38 5.42 -7.16
CA GLU A 52 5.45 4.81 -8.48
C GLU A 52 5.38 3.29 -8.37
N LEU A 53 4.33 2.70 -8.95
CA LEU A 53 4.08 1.25 -8.94
C LEU A 53 4.26 0.61 -10.33
N THR A 54 4.86 1.35 -11.26
CA THR A 54 5.12 0.91 -12.64
C THR A 54 5.99 -0.34 -12.64
N GLY A 55 5.66 -1.32 -13.50
CA GLY A 55 6.41 -2.56 -13.64
C GLY A 55 6.08 -3.64 -12.62
N LEU A 56 5.27 -3.35 -11.60
CA LEU A 56 4.78 -4.37 -10.66
C LEU A 56 3.62 -5.17 -11.26
N PRO A 57 3.52 -6.49 -11.00
CA PRO A 57 2.35 -7.28 -11.34
C PRO A 57 1.07 -6.72 -10.69
N THR A 58 -0.07 -6.81 -11.38
CA THR A 58 -1.37 -6.31 -10.90
C THR A 58 -1.73 -6.80 -9.49
N GLU A 59 -1.46 -8.09 -9.20
CA GLU A 59 -1.72 -8.67 -7.88
C GLU A 59 -0.90 -7.98 -6.79
N ILE A 60 0.37 -7.67 -7.06
CA ILE A 60 1.24 -6.96 -6.13
C ILE A 60 0.77 -5.51 -5.93
N VAL A 61 0.38 -4.83 -7.00
CA VAL A 61 -0.17 -3.46 -6.90
C VAL A 61 -1.37 -3.43 -5.94
N ASN A 62 -2.30 -4.39 -6.07
CA ASN A 62 -3.44 -4.50 -5.18
C ASN A 62 -3.04 -4.72 -3.71
N VAL A 63 -2.00 -5.53 -3.45
CA VAL A 63 -1.48 -5.75 -2.11
C VAL A 63 -0.85 -4.48 -1.55
N VAL A 64 -0.03 -3.78 -2.34
CA VAL A 64 0.62 -2.53 -1.93
C VAL A 64 -0.42 -1.46 -1.60
N VAL A 65 -1.42 -1.25 -2.46
CA VAL A 65 -2.51 -0.30 -2.21
C VAL A 65 -3.30 -0.67 -0.95
N SER A 66 -3.58 -1.96 -0.74
CA SER A 66 -4.24 -2.42 0.49
C SER A 66 -3.43 -2.11 1.76
N VAL A 67 -2.10 -2.27 1.72
CA VAL A 67 -1.21 -1.92 2.84
C VAL A 67 -1.17 -0.41 3.05
N LEU A 68 -1.04 0.38 1.99
CA LEU A 68 -1.05 1.84 2.05
C LEU A 68 -2.35 2.38 2.64
N CYS A 69 -3.51 1.93 2.17
CA CYS A 69 -4.80 2.33 2.73
C CYS A 69 -4.90 2.02 4.23
N ARG A 70 -4.47 0.83 4.65
CA ARG A 70 -4.48 0.47 6.09
C ARG A 70 -3.56 1.37 6.89
N MET A 71 -2.32 1.58 6.43
CA MET A 71 -1.37 2.48 7.09
C MET A 71 -1.89 3.92 7.15
N THR A 72 -2.51 4.43 6.08
CA THR A 72 -3.11 5.78 6.06
C THR A 72 -4.21 5.91 7.10
N PHE A 73 -5.10 4.91 7.18
CA PHE A 73 -6.17 4.91 8.17
C PHE A 73 -5.61 4.84 9.60
N ASP A 74 -4.65 3.95 9.85
CA ASP A 74 -4.05 3.79 11.17
C ASP A 74 -3.30 5.08 11.57
N PHE A 75 -2.51 5.65 10.67
CA PHE A 75 -1.81 6.92 10.89
C PHE A 75 -2.78 8.05 11.26
N ALA A 76 -3.86 8.20 10.48
CA ALA A 76 -4.89 9.20 10.72
C ALA A 76 -5.57 9.00 12.09
N LEU A 77 -5.91 7.75 12.42
CA LEU A 77 -6.50 7.36 13.71
C LEU A 77 -5.59 7.74 14.89
N TRP A 78 -4.29 7.38 14.81
CA TRP A 78 -3.31 7.70 15.86
C TRP A 78 -2.97 9.18 15.94
N SER A 79 -3.12 9.93 14.83
CA SER A 79 -2.94 11.38 14.81
C SER A 79 -4.14 12.16 15.36
N GLU A 80 -5.27 11.49 15.64
CA GLU A 80 -6.53 12.12 16.05
C GLU A 80 -6.99 13.24 15.11
N GLY A 81 -6.70 13.12 13.81
CA GLY A 81 -7.03 14.13 12.79
C GLY A 81 -6.17 15.39 12.81
N GLN A 82 -5.13 15.46 13.64
CA GLN A 82 -4.19 16.59 13.67
C GLN A 82 -3.32 16.69 12.41
N VAL A 83 -3.12 15.55 11.72
CA VAL A 83 -2.36 15.47 10.47
C VAL A 83 -3.28 14.92 9.39
N PRO A 84 -4.02 15.78 8.66
CA PRO A 84 -4.91 15.31 7.62
C PRO A 84 -4.13 14.73 6.44
N VAL A 85 -4.58 13.57 5.94
CA VAL A 85 -3.96 12.85 4.83
C VAL A 85 -5.01 12.50 3.79
N THR A 86 -4.73 12.83 2.54
CA THR A 86 -5.53 12.43 1.37
C THR A 86 -4.77 11.38 0.57
N LEU A 87 -5.38 10.22 0.34
CA LEU A 87 -4.84 9.19 -0.54
C LEU A 87 -5.53 9.28 -1.90
N VAL A 88 -4.77 9.49 -2.98
CA VAL A 88 -5.31 9.54 -4.35
C VAL A 88 -4.90 8.27 -5.11
N CYS A 89 -5.88 7.52 -5.60
CA CYS A 89 -5.69 6.31 -6.37
C CYS A 89 -6.01 6.58 -7.85
N GLU A 90 -5.00 6.67 -8.71
CA GLU A 90 -5.17 6.98 -10.15
C GLU A 90 -6.10 5.98 -10.85
N GLU A 91 -5.93 4.69 -10.57
CA GLU A 91 -6.61 3.61 -11.29
C GLU A 91 -7.65 2.88 -10.41
N ALA A 92 -8.50 3.65 -9.73
CA ALA A 92 -9.42 3.16 -8.69
C ALA A 92 -10.31 1.99 -9.12
N HIS A 93 -10.70 1.92 -10.40
CA HIS A 93 -11.53 0.84 -10.93
C HIS A 93 -10.84 -0.54 -10.89
N ARG A 94 -9.49 -0.59 -10.83
CA ARG A 94 -8.73 -1.84 -10.63
C ARG A 94 -8.78 -2.31 -9.19
N TYR A 95 -8.81 -1.38 -8.25
CA TYR A 95 -8.79 -1.66 -6.82
C TYR A 95 -10.19 -1.95 -6.27
N VAL A 96 -11.19 -1.24 -6.78
CA VAL A 96 -12.60 -1.36 -6.41
C VAL A 96 -13.44 -1.49 -7.69
N PRO A 97 -13.44 -2.68 -8.33
CA PRO A 97 -14.27 -2.91 -9.52
C PRO A 97 -15.76 -2.87 -9.16
N VAL A 98 -16.59 -2.49 -10.15
CA VAL A 98 -18.05 -2.44 -10.00
C VAL A 98 -18.62 -3.82 -9.65
N ASN A 99 -18.07 -4.88 -10.24
CA ASN A 99 -18.43 -6.24 -9.87
C ASN A 99 -17.74 -6.63 -8.56
N SER A 100 -18.54 -6.80 -7.51
CA SER A 100 -18.07 -7.13 -6.16
C SER A 100 -17.39 -8.50 -6.04
N THR A 101 -17.60 -9.42 -6.98
CA THR A 101 -16.91 -10.72 -6.99
C THR A 101 -15.49 -10.66 -7.56
N LEU A 102 -15.14 -9.55 -8.22
CA LEU A 102 -13.81 -9.31 -8.78
C LEU A 102 -12.93 -8.49 -7.81
N GLY A 103 -11.64 -8.46 -8.10
CA GLY A 103 -10.65 -7.66 -7.36
C GLY A 103 -10.14 -8.31 -6.09
N PHE A 104 -9.23 -7.61 -5.41
CA PHE A 104 -8.58 -8.10 -4.20
C PHE A 104 -9.35 -7.64 -2.96
N GLU A 105 -10.01 -8.57 -2.27
CA GLU A 105 -10.91 -8.26 -1.13
C GLU A 105 -10.25 -7.44 -0.01
N PRO A 106 -9.00 -7.70 0.42
CA PRO A 106 -8.33 -6.84 1.39
C PRO A 106 -8.14 -5.39 0.93
N CYS A 107 -7.91 -5.15 -0.38
CA CYS A 107 -7.81 -3.79 -0.92
C CYS A 107 -9.15 -3.07 -0.87
N LYS A 108 -10.22 -3.73 -1.37
CA LYS A 108 -11.59 -3.18 -1.32
C LYS A 108 -12.01 -2.82 0.09
N ARG A 109 -11.77 -3.69 1.08
CA ARG A 109 -12.09 -3.41 2.49
C ARG A 109 -11.31 -2.24 3.05
N ALA A 110 -10.02 -2.12 2.73
CA ALA A 110 -9.18 -1.03 3.22
C ALA A 110 -9.65 0.33 2.66
N ILE A 111 -9.94 0.40 1.36
CA ILE A 111 -10.49 1.60 0.70
C ILE A 111 -11.87 1.94 1.28
N ALA A 112 -12.75 0.94 1.40
CA ALA A 112 -14.10 1.14 1.96
C ALA A 112 -14.06 1.64 3.41
N LYS A 113 -13.07 1.23 4.21
CA LYS A 113 -12.91 1.70 5.60
C LYS A 113 -12.60 3.20 5.64
N ILE A 114 -11.67 3.68 4.81
CA ILE A 114 -11.39 5.12 4.71
C ILE A 114 -12.62 5.87 4.18
N ALA A 115 -13.29 5.36 3.14
CA ALA A 115 -14.47 6.02 2.59
C ALA A 115 -15.62 6.16 3.61
N LYS A 116 -15.79 5.17 4.50
CA LYS A 116 -16.85 5.16 5.53
C LYS A 116 -16.49 5.95 6.78
N GLU A 117 -15.25 5.82 7.26
CA GLU A 117 -14.86 6.29 8.59
C GLU A 117 -13.74 7.34 8.57
N GLY A 118 -13.01 7.47 7.46
CA GLY A 118 -11.78 8.28 7.37
C GLY A 118 -11.99 9.74 7.73
N ARG A 119 -13.12 10.33 7.31
CA ARG A 119 -13.47 11.74 7.60
C ARG A 119 -13.38 12.05 9.10
N LYS A 120 -13.71 11.11 9.98
CA LYS A 120 -13.68 11.30 11.44
C LYS A 120 -12.26 11.54 11.96
N TYR A 121 -11.25 11.03 11.27
CA TYR A 121 -9.86 11.02 11.71
C TYR A 121 -8.92 11.81 10.78
N GLY A 122 -9.47 12.60 9.85
CA GLY A 122 -8.66 13.37 8.90
C GLY A 122 -8.07 12.55 7.75
N ALA A 123 -8.58 11.34 7.48
CA ALA A 123 -8.24 10.55 6.29
C ALA A 123 -9.29 10.72 5.19
N SER A 124 -8.85 11.01 3.98
CA SER A 124 -9.71 11.08 2.78
C SER A 124 -9.14 10.24 1.64
N LEU A 125 -10.00 9.97 0.65
CA LEU A 125 -9.73 9.18 -0.54
C LEU A 125 -10.29 9.89 -1.78
#